data_AF-A0A966VUD1-F1
#
_entry.id   AF-A0A966VUD1-F1
#
_cell.length_a   1.000
_cell.length_b   1.000
_cell.length_c   1.000
_cell.angle_alpha   90.00
_cell.angle_beta   90.00
_cell.angle_gamma   90.00
#
_symmetry.space_group_name_H-M   'P 1'
#
loop_
_entity.id
_entity.type
_entity.pdbx_description
1 polymer ?
#
loop_
_entity_poly.entity_id
_entity_poly.type
_entity_poly.pdbx_seq_one_letter_code
_entity_poly.pdbx_strand_id
1 'polypeptide(L)'
;YEDTRHPLCLPKVIVLLQLLNTHGANYFDSIRNRDKEKNKLLEAYGYSLKDDLTGKFEFAYKDGKPFLRVLDASIKRVAMPATISRPVLFPTATQRVEKKAEPLKKEVEVLRRLGVVFNFNKKSFPRFTVDAVIGEANELSNAFAGKVEKLDISRFIELNDLTETDRELLQLIRKLQDTEINKYVSRNSPFSGIWDNIIHQDEDDLPEETKDLITEYLLPKLQRIFKEFGTSTPIYYLGVGKTFKTAQLGLLHVSDVSIFPQFFIKKNSHYTIQAQVKVGALELSLSDNECPSTLLFLHNNQCYVWKSKEVVQLMETFLPDGKMVKSLAAWKETMQEFVLPLSHNYSVRFDKSLMKEVKGVSPEPRIILTEKGDYLVFKPVFVYEGYEAGPTDGDQVLIPQGEGVLVVHRNKEKEEIFLQRLASLHSGFVANAEDGTYA
;
A
#
# COMPACT_ATOMS: atom_id res chain seq x y z
N TYR A 1 56.56 -18.05 24.24
CA TYR A 1 55.24 -17.73 24.83
C TYR A 1 54.17 -18.19 23.86
N GLU A 2 53.78 -19.46 23.96
CA GLU A 2 52.59 -19.96 23.27
C GLU A 2 51.45 -19.95 24.27
N ASP A 3 50.38 -19.26 23.91
CA ASP A 3 49.15 -19.24 24.67
C ASP A 3 48.15 -20.09 23.89
N THR A 4 47.79 -21.25 24.43
CA THR A 4 46.92 -22.23 23.77
C THR A 4 45.44 -21.87 23.88
N ARG A 5 45.08 -20.85 24.68
CA ARG A 5 43.69 -20.44 24.89
C ARG A 5 43.26 -19.29 23.99
N HIS A 6 44.19 -18.47 23.50
CA HIS A 6 43.88 -17.31 22.69
C HIS A 6 44.76 -17.24 21.43
N PRO A 7 44.20 -16.92 20.25
CA PRO A 7 44.96 -16.91 18.99
C PRO A 7 46.12 -15.88 18.96
N LEU A 8 46.07 -14.87 19.83
CA LEU A 8 47.08 -13.82 19.94
C LEU A 8 47.71 -13.84 21.33
N CYS A 9 48.97 -14.27 21.42
CA CYS A 9 49.72 -14.27 22.68
C CYS A 9 50.13 -12.85 23.10
N LEU A 10 50.35 -12.65 24.40
CA LEU A 10 50.68 -11.34 25.00
C LEU A 10 51.77 -10.55 24.25
N PRO A 11 52.90 -11.15 23.81
CA PRO A 11 53.92 -10.42 23.06
C PRO A 11 53.42 -9.90 21.69
N LYS A 12 52.57 -10.68 21.00
CA LYS A 12 51.98 -10.25 19.72
C LYS A 12 51.03 -9.07 19.92
N VAL A 13 50.24 -9.09 20.99
CA VAL A 13 49.30 -8.00 21.32
C VAL A 13 50.07 -6.70 21.62
N ILE A 14 51.18 -6.77 22.35
CA ILE A 14 52.03 -5.61 22.64
C ILE A 14 52.56 -4.98 21.33
N VAL A 15 53.06 -5.81 20.41
CA VAL A 15 53.56 -5.33 19.11
C VAL A 15 52.45 -4.71 18.26
N LEU A 16 51.28 -5.34 18.18
CA LEU A 16 50.14 -4.79 17.43
C LEU A 16 49.66 -3.46 18.03
N LEU A 17 49.58 -3.34 19.35
CA LEU A 17 49.23 -2.07 20.02
C LEU A 17 50.28 -0.98 19.77
N GLN A 18 51.56 -1.34 19.78
CA GLN A 18 52.64 -0.39 19.48
C GLN A 18 52.57 0.13 18.04
N LEU A 19 52.33 -0.75 17.08
CA LEU A 19 52.15 -0.38 15.66
C LEU A 19 50.90 0.48 15.46
N LEU A 20 49.79 0.15 16.14
CA LEU A 20 48.55 0.94 16.11
C LEU A 20 48.78 2.36 16.63
N ASN A 21 49.48 2.49 17.75
CA ASN A 21 49.70 3.79 18.39
C ASN A 21 50.72 4.66 17.64
N THR A 22 51.67 4.06 16.93
CA THR A 22 52.74 4.79 16.25
C THR A 22 52.33 5.23 14.84
N HIS A 23 51.57 4.40 14.12
CA HIS A 23 51.23 4.63 12.70
C HIS A 23 49.72 4.77 12.42
N GLY A 24 48.87 4.63 13.43
CA GLY A 24 47.41 4.76 13.32
C GLY A 24 46.71 3.50 12.78
N ALA A 25 45.38 3.51 12.85
CA ALA A 25 44.54 2.36 12.47
C ALA A 25 44.73 1.88 11.02
N ASN A 26 45.08 2.79 10.11
CA ASN A 26 45.25 2.51 8.69
C ASN A 26 46.56 1.76 8.38
N TYR A 27 47.49 1.63 9.33
CA TYR A 27 48.76 0.94 9.12
C TYR A 27 48.56 -0.57 8.87
N PHE A 28 47.57 -1.19 9.51
CA PHE A 28 47.28 -2.61 9.31
C PHE A 28 46.79 -2.94 7.90
N ASP A 29 46.18 -1.99 7.20
CA ASP A 29 45.79 -2.15 5.81
C ASP A 29 46.98 -2.13 4.84
N SER A 30 48.11 -1.52 5.24
CA SER A 30 49.35 -1.47 4.45
C SER A 30 50.14 -2.77 4.50
N ILE A 31 50.06 -3.51 5.61
CA ILE A 31 50.74 -4.81 5.81
C ILE A 31 49.85 -6.01 5.44
N ARG A 32 48.60 -5.76 5.05
CA ARG A 32 47.68 -6.80 4.58
C ARG A 32 48.23 -7.42 3.30
N ASN A 33 48.44 -8.75 3.30
CA ASN A 33 48.81 -9.46 2.08
C ASN A 33 47.66 -9.34 1.06
N ARG A 34 47.92 -8.61 -0.04
CA ARG A 34 46.99 -8.39 -1.15
C ARG A 34 47.47 -9.05 -2.44
N ASP A 35 48.29 -10.10 -2.34
CA ASP A 35 48.89 -10.76 -3.50
C ASP A 35 47.83 -11.32 -4.44
N LYS A 36 46.71 -11.79 -3.91
CA LYS A 36 45.56 -12.24 -4.71
C LYS A 36 44.91 -11.11 -5.52
N GLU A 37 44.75 -9.93 -4.92
CA GLU A 37 44.15 -8.76 -5.59
C GLU A 37 45.09 -8.19 -6.65
N LYS A 38 46.39 -8.12 -6.33
CA LYS A 38 47.44 -7.66 -7.25
C LYS A 38 47.61 -8.61 -8.44
N ASN A 39 47.61 -9.93 -8.22
CA ASN A 39 47.63 -10.91 -9.31
C ASN A 39 46.42 -10.78 -10.22
N LYS A 40 45.21 -10.59 -9.68
CA LYS A 40 44.00 -10.42 -10.48
C LYS A 40 44.04 -9.17 -11.37
N LEU A 41 44.69 -8.10 -10.91
CA LEU A 41 44.89 -6.88 -11.70
C LEU A 41 45.95 -7.06 -12.80
N LEU A 42 47.00 -7.84 -12.54
CA LEU A 42 48.05 -8.17 -13.52
C LEU A 42 47.59 -9.21 -14.55
N GLU A 43 46.69 -10.12 -14.17
CA GLU A 43 46.13 -11.17 -15.04
C GLU A 43 45.37 -10.58 -16.24
N ALA A 44 44.72 -9.42 -16.06
CA ALA A 44 44.08 -8.67 -17.16
C ALA A 44 45.09 -8.22 -18.25
N TYR A 45 46.38 -8.24 -17.94
CA TYR A 45 47.48 -7.94 -18.84
C TYR A 45 48.39 -9.16 -19.10
N GLY A 46 48.03 -10.34 -18.57
CA GLY A 46 48.79 -11.58 -18.76
C GLY A 46 50.06 -11.70 -17.90
N TYR A 47 50.20 -10.92 -16.83
CA TYR A 47 51.36 -10.95 -15.92
C TYR A 47 51.00 -11.52 -14.55
N SER A 48 52.01 -12.01 -13.82
CA SER A 48 51.90 -12.44 -12.43
C SER A 48 52.94 -11.72 -11.55
N LEU A 49 52.73 -11.71 -10.23
CA LEU A 49 53.70 -11.23 -9.22
C LEU A 49 55.07 -11.93 -9.24
N LYS A 50 55.25 -12.99 -10.05
CA LYS A 50 56.51 -13.72 -10.21
C LYS A 50 57.36 -13.20 -11.38
N ASP A 51 56.78 -12.30 -12.21
CA ASP A 51 57.44 -11.74 -13.38
C ASP A 51 58.17 -10.44 -13.04
N ASP A 52 59.09 -10.01 -13.90
CA ASP A 52 59.75 -8.71 -13.76
C ASP A 52 58.82 -7.56 -14.19
N LEU A 53 58.27 -6.88 -13.19
CA LEU A 53 57.30 -5.79 -13.29
C LEU A 53 57.98 -4.40 -13.33
N THR A 54 59.31 -4.34 -13.25
CA THR A 54 60.08 -3.09 -13.15
C THR A 54 59.88 -2.23 -14.40
N GLY A 55 59.36 -1.01 -14.22
CA GLY A 55 59.10 -0.04 -15.30
C GLY A 55 57.84 -0.30 -16.15
N LYS A 56 57.10 -1.39 -15.89
CA LYS A 56 55.89 -1.77 -16.65
C LYS A 56 54.59 -1.40 -15.92
N PHE A 57 54.55 -1.66 -14.61
CA PHE A 57 53.38 -1.40 -13.78
C PHE A 57 53.77 -0.80 -12.43
N GLU A 58 52.94 0.10 -11.92
CA GLU A 58 53.06 0.68 -10.58
C GLU A 58 51.76 0.44 -9.81
N PHE A 59 51.86 -0.04 -8.57
CA PHE A 59 50.70 -0.20 -7.70
C PHE A 59 50.52 1.06 -6.87
N ALA A 60 49.40 1.76 -7.11
CA ALA A 60 49.00 2.91 -6.30
C ALA A 60 47.80 2.53 -5.43
N TYR A 61 47.67 3.19 -4.27
CA TYR A 61 46.57 2.96 -3.34
C TYR A 61 45.70 4.22 -3.29
N LYS A 62 44.41 4.07 -3.59
CA LYS A 62 43.40 5.12 -3.42
C LYS A 62 42.28 4.55 -2.57
N ASP A 63 41.94 5.22 -1.47
CA ASP A 63 40.91 4.81 -0.50
C ASP A 63 41.06 3.35 0.00
N GLY A 64 42.30 2.92 0.24
CA GLY A 64 42.60 1.58 0.76
C GLY A 64 42.37 0.43 -0.23
N LYS A 65 42.19 0.69 -1.54
CA LYS A 65 42.15 -0.33 -2.60
C LYS A 65 43.36 -0.20 -3.53
N PRO A 66 44.04 -1.31 -3.91
CA PRO A 66 45.16 -1.25 -4.82
C PRO A 66 44.63 -1.12 -6.24
N PHE A 67 45.15 -0.17 -7.00
CA PHE A 67 44.89 -0.07 -8.43
C PHE A 67 46.22 -0.06 -9.20
N LEU A 68 46.18 -0.69 -10.38
CA LEU A 68 47.35 -0.87 -11.23
C LEU A 68 47.45 0.28 -12.21
N ARG A 69 48.52 1.07 -12.12
CA ARG A 69 48.88 2.08 -13.12
C ARG A 69 49.85 1.46 -14.13
N VAL A 70 49.50 1.49 -15.40
CA VAL A 70 50.36 1.00 -16.48
C VAL A 70 51.31 2.13 -16.88
N LEU A 71 52.62 1.90 -16.78
CA LEU A 71 53.66 2.90 -17.09
C LEU A 71 54.11 2.79 -18.56
N ASP A 72 54.09 1.57 -19.12
CA ASP A 72 54.48 1.33 -20.51
C ASP A 72 53.24 1.37 -21.44
N ALA A 73 53.24 2.34 -22.35
CA ALA A 73 52.17 2.54 -23.34
C ALA A 73 52.06 1.40 -24.39
N SER A 74 53.04 0.50 -24.45
CA SER A 74 53.08 -0.65 -25.35
C SER A 74 52.25 -1.84 -24.84
N ILE A 75 51.88 -1.85 -23.56
CA ILE A 75 51.16 -2.95 -22.92
C ILE A 75 49.66 -2.84 -23.20
N LYS A 76 49.11 -3.83 -23.89
CA LYS A 76 47.68 -3.94 -24.20
C LYS A 76 47.02 -5.00 -23.30
N ARG A 77 45.78 -4.73 -22.88
CA ARG A 77 44.97 -5.71 -22.12
C ARG A 77 44.76 -6.96 -22.96
N VAL A 78 44.89 -8.12 -22.32
CA VAL A 78 44.56 -9.40 -22.95
C VAL A 78 43.05 -9.45 -23.08
N ALA A 79 42.54 -9.46 -24.31
CA ALA A 79 41.12 -9.50 -24.58
C ALA A 79 40.53 -10.81 -24.04
N MET A 80 39.61 -10.73 -23.07
CA MET A 80 38.69 -11.83 -22.82
C MET A 80 37.81 -12.03 -24.05
N PRO A 81 37.51 -13.26 -24.47
CA PRO A 81 36.66 -13.51 -25.63
C PRO A 81 35.28 -12.87 -25.41
N ALA A 82 34.96 -11.94 -26.30
CA ALA A 82 33.71 -11.20 -26.33
C ALA A 82 32.57 -12.11 -26.78
N THR A 83 31.46 -12.09 -26.04
CA THR A 83 30.15 -12.47 -26.57
C THR A 83 29.34 -11.21 -26.92
N ILE A 84 28.99 -11.14 -28.20
CA ILE A 84 27.82 -10.47 -28.82
C ILE A 84 28.03 -9.05 -29.39
N SER A 85 28.46 -9.08 -30.67
CA SER A 85 28.01 -8.32 -31.86
C SER A 85 27.43 -6.89 -31.73
N ARG A 86 28.11 -5.93 -32.37
CA ARG A 86 27.50 -4.84 -33.17
C ARG A 86 28.36 -4.53 -34.42
N PRO A 87 27.74 -4.07 -35.53
CA PRO A 87 28.32 -4.12 -36.87
C PRO A 87 29.33 -3.01 -37.17
N VAL A 88 30.15 -3.32 -38.19
CA VAL A 88 31.30 -2.56 -38.71
C VAL A 88 30.86 -1.30 -39.46
N LEU A 89 31.51 -0.17 -39.18
CA LEU A 89 31.64 0.95 -40.10
C LEU A 89 33.12 1.27 -40.29
N PHE A 90 33.54 1.30 -41.55
CA PHE A 90 34.91 1.58 -41.98
C PHE A 90 35.34 3.02 -41.62
N PRO A 91 36.61 3.25 -41.25
CA PRO A 91 37.14 4.59 -40.99
C PRO A 91 37.66 5.24 -42.28
N THR A 92 37.33 6.52 -42.50
CA THR A 92 38.09 7.34 -43.46
C THR A 92 38.34 8.73 -42.86
N ALA A 93 39.65 9.00 -42.70
CA ALA A 93 40.36 10.27 -42.68
C ALA A 93 39.78 11.50 -41.94
N THR A 94 40.54 11.89 -40.93
CA THR A 94 40.66 13.23 -40.33
C THR A 94 40.63 14.40 -41.32
N GLN A 95 39.77 15.39 -41.06
CA GLN A 95 40.09 16.80 -41.21
C GLN A 95 39.54 17.60 -40.01
N ARG A 96 40.44 18.32 -39.34
CA ARG A 96 40.13 19.44 -38.43
C ARG A 96 39.49 20.56 -39.26
N VAL A 97 38.51 21.28 -38.70
CA VAL A 97 38.48 22.76 -38.57
C VAL A 97 37.17 23.21 -37.90
N GLU A 98 37.34 24.18 -37.01
CA GLU A 98 36.39 25.15 -36.44
C GLU A 98 35.34 24.77 -35.37
N LYS A 99 35.62 25.31 -34.17
CA LYS A 99 34.68 25.60 -33.08
C LYS A 99 33.46 26.34 -33.62
N LYS A 100 32.31 25.68 -33.61
CA LYS A 100 31.02 26.34 -33.39
C LYS A 100 30.56 25.95 -32.00
N ALA A 101 30.25 26.95 -31.18
CA ALA A 101 29.67 26.75 -29.85
C ALA A 101 28.33 26.03 -30.03
N GLU A 102 28.30 24.73 -29.72
CA GLU A 102 27.04 24.04 -29.44
C GLU A 102 26.54 24.56 -28.09
N PRO A 103 25.25 24.89 -27.96
CA PRO A 103 24.68 25.28 -26.69
C PRO A 103 24.89 24.13 -25.71
N LEU A 104 25.25 24.46 -24.46
CA LEU A 104 25.23 23.53 -23.34
C LEU A 104 23.96 22.68 -23.44
N LYS A 105 24.10 21.42 -23.87
CA LYS A 105 23.15 20.39 -23.48
C LYS A 105 23.19 20.42 -21.97
N LYS A 106 22.15 20.97 -21.35
CA LYS A 106 21.84 20.68 -19.96
C LYS A 106 22.01 19.18 -19.83
N GLU A 107 22.93 18.73 -18.98
CA GLU A 107 22.83 17.39 -18.42
C GLU A 107 21.43 17.32 -17.82
N VAL A 108 20.52 16.68 -18.56
CA VAL A 108 19.29 16.22 -17.96
C VAL A 108 19.77 15.10 -17.06
N GLU A 109 19.91 15.40 -15.77
CA GLU A 109 20.04 14.38 -14.74
C GLU A 109 18.95 13.34 -15.04
N VAL A 110 19.37 12.15 -15.45
CA VAL A 110 18.45 11.05 -15.75
C VAL A 110 17.89 10.61 -14.41
N LEU A 111 16.82 11.27 -13.93
CA LEU A 111 16.15 10.90 -12.70
C LEU A 111 15.46 9.56 -12.92
N ARG A 112 16.14 8.49 -12.48
CA ARG A 112 15.51 7.19 -12.27
C ARG A 112 14.49 7.37 -11.14
N ARG A 113 13.23 7.07 -11.40
CA ARG A 113 12.18 7.12 -10.37
C ARG A 113 11.67 5.74 -10.03
N LEU A 114 11.21 5.61 -8.80
CA LEU A 114 10.48 4.45 -8.33
C LEU A 114 9.02 4.55 -8.83
N GLY A 115 8.46 3.42 -9.22
CA GLY A 115 7.05 3.27 -9.53
C GLY A 115 6.47 2.07 -8.81
N VAL A 116 5.15 2.04 -8.71
CA VAL A 116 4.41 0.98 -8.03
C VAL A 116 3.59 0.22 -9.05
N VAL A 117 3.61 -1.10 -8.98
CA VAL A 117 2.78 -1.97 -9.83
C VAL A 117 1.90 -2.84 -8.96
N PHE A 118 0.59 -2.67 -9.07
CA PHE A 118 -0.40 -3.58 -8.49
C PHE A 118 -0.61 -4.76 -9.43
N ASN A 119 -0.25 -5.96 -8.97
CA ASN A 119 -0.34 -7.18 -9.76
C ASN A 119 -1.52 -8.03 -9.28
N PHE A 120 -2.55 -8.17 -10.12
CA PHE A 120 -3.80 -8.85 -9.81
C PHE A 120 -3.80 -10.34 -10.19
N ASN A 121 -2.63 -10.95 -10.42
CA ASN A 121 -2.53 -12.37 -10.76
C ASN A 121 -2.61 -13.32 -9.56
N LYS A 122 -2.57 -12.79 -8.33
CA LYS A 122 -2.57 -13.60 -7.11
C LYS A 122 -3.98 -14.16 -6.84
N LYS A 123 -4.07 -15.46 -6.60
CA LYS A 123 -5.34 -16.13 -6.30
C LYS A 123 -5.73 -16.05 -4.82
N SER A 124 -4.76 -16.13 -3.92
CA SER A 124 -4.97 -16.02 -2.48
C SER A 124 -5.27 -14.58 -2.05
N PHE A 125 -6.06 -14.41 -1.00
CA PHE A 125 -6.34 -13.09 -0.40
C PHE A 125 -5.02 -12.36 -0.07
N PRO A 126 -4.88 -11.06 -0.38
CA PRO A 126 -5.87 -10.07 -0.84
C PRO A 126 -6.15 -10.03 -2.36
N ARG A 127 -5.72 -11.06 -3.11
CA ARG A 127 -5.85 -11.17 -4.58
C ARG A 127 -5.05 -10.15 -5.39
N PHE A 128 -4.05 -9.54 -4.75
CA PHE A 128 -3.05 -8.72 -5.43
C PHE A 128 -1.70 -8.79 -4.71
N THR A 129 -0.64 -8.44 -5.44
CA THR A 129 0.69 -8.15 -4.88
C THR A 129 1.14 -6.78 -5.33
N VAL A 130 1.97 -6.12 -4.52
CA VAL A 130 2.55 -4.82 -4.86
C VAL A 130 4.02 -5.02 -5.21
N ASP A 131 4.37 -4.75 -6.47
CA ASP A 131 5.73 -4.81 -6.98
C ASP A 131 6.29 -3.39 -7.13
N ALA A 132 7.56 -3.20 -6.82
CA ALA A 132 8.26 -1.95 -7.10
C ALA A 132 8.99 -2.04 -8.45
N VAL A 133 9.00 -0.94 -9.17
CA VAL A 133 9.66 -0.85 -10.47
C VAL A 133 10.53 0.40 -10.55
N ILE A 134 11.62 0.32 -11.30
CA ILE A 134 12.46 1.49 -11.60
C ILE A 134 12.41 1.74 -13.10
N GLY A 135 12.26 3.01 -13.46
CA GLY A 135 12.28 3.43 -14.85
C GLY A 135 12.71 4.89 -14.97
N GLU A 136 13.07 5.26 -16.19
CA GLU A 136 13.35 6.65 -16.55
C GLU A 136 12.01 7.40 -16.63
N ALA A 137 11.84 8.39 -15.76
CA ALA A 137 10.63 9.17 -15.69
C ALA A 137 10.57 10.19 -16.85
N ASN A 138 9.36 10.49 -17.33
CA ASN A 138 9.13 11.55 -18.30
C ASN A 138 9.37 12.95 -17.66
N GLU A 139 9.41 14.02 -18.44
CA GLU A 139 9.70 15.40 -17.96
C GLU A 139 8.74 15.85 -16.82
N LEU A 140 7.52 15.31 -16.79
CA LEU A 140 6.50 15.56 -15.76
C LEU A 140 6.56 14.59 -14.56
N SER A 141 7.47 13.62 -14.59
CA SER A 141 7.65 12.57 -13.57
C SER A 141 6.43 11.73 -13.22
N ASN A 142 5.38 11.78 -14.03
CA ASN A 142 4.09 11.12 -13.82
C ASN A 142 3.95 9.78 -14.57
N ALA A 143 4.85 9.49 -15.50
CA ALA A 143 4.86 8.26 -16.30
C ALA A 143 6.32 7.91 -16.69
N PHE A 144 6.55 6.64 -17.01
CA PHE A 144 7.86 6.20 -17.50
C PHE A 144 7.97 6.42 -19.01
N ALA A 145 9.06 7.06 -19.44
CA ALA A 145 9.36 7.31 -20.86
C ALA A 145 10.14 6.15 -21.51
N GLY A 146 10.72 5.27 -20.68
CA GLY A 146 11.60 4.18 -21.11
C GLY A 146 11.17 2.78 -20.65
N LYS A 147 12.11 1.84 -20.76
CA LYS A 147 11.90 0.46 -20.30
C LYS A 147 11.83 0.42 -18.77
N VAL A 148 10.84 -0.30 -18.25
CA VAL A 148 10.60 -0.46 -16.82
C VAL A 148 11.23 -1.77 -16.34
N GLU A 149 12.06 -1.71 -15.30
CA GLU A 149 12.67 -2.89 -14.68
C GLU A 149 12.01 -3.19 -13.34
N LYS A 150 11.66 -4.47 -13.13
CA LYS A 150 11.13 -4.93 -11.84
C LYS A 150 12.26 -4.94 -10.82
N LEU A 151 12.03 -4.26 -9.70
CA LEU A 151 12.99 -4.19 -8.61
C LEU A 151 12.70 -5.30 -7.60
N ASP A 152 13.70 -6.13 -7.32
CA ASP A 152 13.60 -7.13 -6.27
C ASP A 152 13.80 -6.48 -4.88
N ILE A 153 12.68 -6.06 -4.30
CA ILE A 153 12.61 -5.42 -2.98
C ILE A 153 12.93 -6.35 -1.80
N SER A 154 13.05 -7.67 -2.05
CA SER A 154 13.52 -8.64 -1.04
C SER A 154 15.04 -8.56 -0.80
N ARG A 155 15.79 -7.97 -1.73
CA ARG A 155 17.24 -7.81 -1.65
C ARG A 155 17.62 -6.38 -1.24
N PHE A 156 18.89 -6.23 -0.85
CA PHE A 156 19.46 -4.90 -0.62
C PHE A 156 19.48 -4.12 -1.94
N ILE A 157 18.97 -2.89 -1.90
CA ILE A 157 18.92 -1.98 -3.04
C ILE A 157 19.78 -0.77 -2.68
N GLU A 158 20.67 -0.39 -3.59
CA GLU A 158 21.46 0.83 -3.44
C GLU A 158 20.53 2.05 -3.56
N LEU A 159 20.38 2.80 -2.47
CA LEU A 159 19.45 3.94 -2.37
C LEU A 159 20.05 5.26 -2.90
N ASN A 160 21.27 5.22 -3.43
CA ASN A 160 22.03 6.42 -3.79
C ASN A 160 21.40 7.18 -4.97
N ASP A 161 20.68 6.48 -5.85
CA ASP A 161 20.04 7.06 -7.03
C ASP A 161 18.56 7.46 -6.80
N LEU A 162 18.02 7.24 -5.59
CA LEU A 162 16.59 7.42 -5.26
C LEU A 162 16.36 8.67 -4.40
N THR A 163 15.29 9.40 -4.69
CA THR A 163 14.86 10.57 -3.90
C THR A 163 14.39 10.17 -2.49
N GLU A 164 14.35 11.11 -1.55
CA GLU A 164 13.84 10.83 -0.19
C GLU A 164 12.40 10.32 -0.22
N THR A 165 11.54 10.88 -1.08
CA THR A 165 10.17 10.43 -1.30
C THR A 165 10.13 8.97 -1.81
N ASP A 166 11.00 8.62 -2.77
CA ASP A 166 11.08 7.24 -3.27
C ASP A 166 11.58 6.26 -2.19
N ARG A 167 12.47 6.70 -1.29
CA ARG A 167 12.95 5.89 -0.16
C ARG A 167 11.84 5.60 0.85
N GLU A 168 11.00 6.59 1.16
CA GLU A 168 9.83 6.39 2.01
C GLU A 168 8.81 5.45 1.37
N LEU A 169 8.54 5.63 0.08
CA LEU A 169 7.67 4.75 -0.68
C LEU A 169 8.18 3.30 -0.69
N LEU A 170 9.49 3.11 -0.91
CA LEU A 170 10.12 1.79 -0.87
C LEU A 170 9.94 1.10 0.49
N GLN A 171 10.05 1.85 1.59
CA GLN A 171 9.80 1.32 2.93
C GLN A 171 8.33 0.91 3.12
N LEU A 172 7.37 1.67 2.57
CA LEU A 172 5.95 1.31 2.60
C LEU A 172 5.65 0.06 1.76
N ILE A 173 6.21 -0.04 0.55
CA ILE A 173 6.00 -1.20 -0.32
C ILE A 173 6.61 -2.46 0.28
N ARG A 174 7.79 -2.38 0.93
CA ARG A 174 8.38 -3.52 1.65
C ARG A 174 7.43 -4.09 2.71
N LYS A 175 6.68 -3.21 3.40
CA LYS A 175 5.67 -3.60 4.39
C LYS A 175 4.37 -4.17 3.77
N LEU A 176 4.21 -4.10 2.45
CA LEU A 176 3.10 -4.68 1.70
C LEU A 176 3.49 -6.02 1.04
N GLN A 177 4.71 -6.51 1.27
CA GLN A 177 5.12 -7.81 0.80
C GLN A 177 4.50 -8.94 1.60
N ASP A 178 4.28 -10.07 0.93
CA ASP A 178 3.73 -11.29 1.54
C ASP A 178 4.55 -11.77 2.74
N THR A 179 5.88 -11.57 2.73
CA THR A 179 6.75 -11.93 3.86
C THR A 179 6.41 -11.16 5.13
N GLU A 180 6.16 -9.86 5.03
CA GLU A 180 5.83 -9.01 6.17
C GLU A 180 4.36 -9.17 6.60
N ILE A 181 3.45 -9.37 5.64
CA ILE A 181 2.06 -9.72 5.93
C ILE A 181 2.00 -11.04 6.70
N ASN A 182 2.71 -12.08 6.24
CA ASN A 182 2.72 -13.38 6.88
C ASN A 182 3.31 -13.34 8.29
N LYS A 183 4.37 -12.55 8.54
CA LYS A 183 4.92 -12.34 9.90
C LYS A 183 3.94 -11.62 10.82
N TYR A 184 3.19 -10.66 10.29
CA TYR A 184 2.19 -9.93 11.08
C TYR A 184 1.02 -10.86 11.45
N VAL A 185 0.52 -11.62 10.47
CA VAL A 185 -0.54 -12.59 10.71
C VAL A 185 -0.07 -13.70 11.65
N SER A 186 1.13 -14.26 11.47
CA SER A 186 1.62 -15.31 12.37
C SER A 186 1.78 -14.84 13.82
N ARG A 187 2.04 -13.54 14.06
CA ARG A 187 2.16 -12.99 15.42
C ARG A 187 0.82 -12.69 16.08
N ASN A 188 -0.18 -12.28 15.30
CA ASN A 188 -1.46 -11.79 15.81
C ASN A 188 -2.62 -12.78 15.62
N SER A 189 -2.42 -13.84 14.83
CA SER A 189 -3.42 -14.87 14.57
C SER A 189 -3.41 -15.93 15.68
N PRO A 190 -4.60 -16.43 16.09
CA PRO A 190 -4.70 -17.59 16.97
C PRO A 190 -4.07 -18.86 16.36
N PHE A 191 -3.82 -18.88 15.05
CA PHE A 191 -3.19 -19.98 14.31
C PHE A 191 -1.68 -19.83 14.15
N SER A 192 -1.02 -19.00 14.96
CA SER A 192 0.42 -18.70 14.94
C SER A 192 1.33 -19.93 14.69
N GLY A 193 1.03 -21.07 15.32
CA GLY A 193 1.84 -22.29 15.21
C GLY A 193 1.58 -23.16 13.97
N ILE A 194 0.51 -22.90 13.21
CA ILE A 194 0.09 -23.70 12.04
C ILE A 194 0.03 -22.84 10.77
N TRP A 195 0.30 -21.54 10.87
CA TRP A 195 0.19 -20.57 9.77
C TRP A 195 0.97 -20.96 8.51
N ASP A 196 2.20 -21.45 8.65
CA ASP A 196 3.01 -21.92 7.51
C ASP A 196 2.36 -23.13 6.82
N ASN A 197 1.64 -23.98 7.54
CA ASN A 197 0.91 -25.10 6.94
C ASN A 197 -0.37 -24.64 6.23
N ILE A 198 -1.08 -23.65 6.79
CA ILE A 198 -2.33 -23.08 6.21
C ILE A 198 -2.02 -22.44 4.85
N ILE A 199 -0.97 -21.63 4.75
CA ILE A 199 -0.58 -20.97 3.47
C ILE A 199 -0.15 -21.98 2.40
N HIS A 200 0.38 -23.14 2.79
CA HIS A 200 0.90 -24.15 1.87
C HIS A 200 -0.10 -25.25 1.50
N GLN A 201 -1.17 -25.44 2.29
CA GLN A 201 -2.20 -26.46 2.05
C GLN A 201 -3.44 -25.90 1.36
N ASP A 202 -3.81 -24.65 1.63
CA ASP A 202 -5.09 -24.13 1.16
C ASP A 202 -4.96 -23.46 -0.22
N GLU A 203 -5.41 -24.17 -1.26
CA GLU A 203 -6.00 -23.50 -2.44
C GLU A 203 -7.38 -22.89 -2.11
N ASP A 204 -7.92 -23.18 -0.91
CA ASP A 204 -9.16 -22.65 -0.37
C ASP A 204 -9.01 -21.28 0.31
N ASP A 205 -10.14 -20.58 0.42
CA ASP A 205 -10.21 -19.21 0.89
C ASP A 205 -9.86 -19.10 2.40
N LEU A 206 -9.09 -18.07 2.78
CA LEU A 206 -8.61 -17.91 4.16
C LEU A 206 -9.79 -17.70 5.14
N PRO A 207 -9.65 -18.11 6.42
CA PRO A 207 -10.64 -17.82 7.45
C PRO A 207 -10.92 -16.31 7.59
N GLU A 208 -12.16 -15.94 7.90
CA GLU A 208 -12.60 -14.54 8.01
C GLU A 208 -11.80 -13.74 9.03
N GLU A 209 -11.48 -14.33 10.20
CA GLU A 209 -10.62 -13.70 11.22
C GLU A 209 -9.22 -13.37 10.68
N THR A 210 -8.67 -14.23 9.83
CA THR A 210 -7.34 -14.02 9.24
C THR A 210 -7.40 -12.95 8.14
N LYS A 211 -8.47 -12.95 7.33
CA LYS A 211 -8.72 -11.87 6.36
C LYS A 211 -8.88 -10.52 7.04
N ASP A 212 -9.53 -10.47 8.21
CA ASP A 212 -9.66 -9.24 9.00
C ASP A 212 -8.29 -8.70 9.43
N LEU A 213 -7.44 -9.57 10.00
CA LEU A 213 -6.08 -9.19 10.40
C LEU A 213 -5.25 -8.67 9.22
N ILE A 214 -5.35 -9.32 8.06
CA ILE A 214 -4.66 -8.87 6.84
C ILE A 214 -5.21 -7.50 6.39
N THR A 215 -6.53 -7.32 6.42
CA THR A 215 -7.22 -6.09 6.04
C THR A 215 -6.82 -4.93 6.95
N GLU A 216 -6.80 -5.15 8.27
CA GLU A 216 -6.39 -4.18 9.29
C GLU A 216 -4.93 -3.73 9.09
N TYR A 217 -4.06 -4.65 8.68
CA TYR A 217 -2.65 -4.35 8.41
C TYR A 217 -2.42 -3.60 7.08
N LEU A 218 -3.21 -3.92 6.04
CA LEU A 218 -3.02 -3.40 4.69
C LEU A 218 -3.71 -2.06 4.45
N LEU A 219 -4.94 -1.88 4.92
CA LEU A 219 -5.74 -0.66 4.69
C LEU A 219 -5.00 0.65 5.02
N PRO A 220 -4.45 0.85 6.23
CA PRO A 220 -3.83 2.13 6.57
C PRO A 220 -2.60 2.43 5.71
N LYS A 221 -1.89 1.40 5.24
CA LYS A 221 -0.73 1.56 4.35
C LYS A 221 -1.14 1.92 2.93
N LEU A 222 -2.19 1.28 2.42
CA LEU A 222 -2.75 1.60 1.11
C LEU A 222 -3.28 3.05 1.10
N GLN A 223 -4.03 3.44 2.12
CA GLN A 223 -4.52 4.82 2.29
C GLN A 223 -3.36 5.82 2.33
N ARG A 224 -2.26 5.49 3.03
CA ARG A 224 -1.06 6.33 3.06
C ARG A 224 -0.41 6.45 1.67
N ILE A 225 -0.27 5.34 0.95
CA ILE A 225 0.25 5.36 -0.43
C ILE A 225 -0.61 6.25 -1.33
N PHE A 226 -1.94 6.12 -1.20
CA PHE A 226 -2.89 6.83 -2.05
C PHE A 226 -2.86 8.34 -1.79
N LYS A 227 -2.75 8.73 -0.52
CA LYS A 227 -2.70 10.12 -0.09
C LYS A 227 -1.37 10.82 -0.35
N GLU A 228 -0.25 10.16 -0.06
CA GLU A 228 1.09 10.77 -0.12
C GLU A 228 1.75 10.64 -1.50
N PHE A 229 1.47 9.56 -2.24
CA PHE A 229 2.19 9.20 -3.47
C PHE A 229 1.32 9.15 -4.73
N GLY A 230 -0.01 9.29 -4.60
CA GLY A 230 -0.94 9.18 -5.74
C GLY A 230 -0.71 10.18 -6.88
N THR A 231 -0.13 11.35 -6.59
CA THR A 231 0.14 12.41 -7.59
C THR A 231 1.60 12.51 -7.99
N SER A 232 2.53 12.07 -7.13
CA SER A 232 3.97 12.27 -7.29
C SER A 232 4.68 11.06 -7.93
N THR A 233 4.06 9.89 -7.85
CA THR A 233 4.65 8.60 -8.24
C THR A 233 3.84 7.96 -9.36
N PRO A 234 4.49 7.41 -10.40
CA PRO A 234 3.80 6.66 -11.43
C PRO A 234 3.35 5.28 -10.88
N ILE A 235 2.03 5.07 -10.84
CA ILE A 235 1.41 3.83 -10.37
C ILE A 235 0.79 3.11 -11.59
N TYR A 236 1.03 1.82 -11.68
CA TYR A 236 0.51 0.96 -12.74
C TYR A 236 -0.21 -0.24 -12.14
N TYR A 237 -0.98 -0.92 -12.98
CA TYR A 237 -1.56 -2.20 -12.67
C TYR A 237 -1.28 -3.23 -13.75
N LEU A 238 -1.26 -4.49 -13.32
CA LEU A 238 -1.17 -5.67 -14.17
C LEU A 238 -2.44 -6.49 -13.98
N GLY A 239 -3.28 -6.52 -15.01
CA GLY A 239 -4.55 -7.26 -15.02
C GLY A 239 -4.37 -8.77 -14.89
N VAL A 240 -5.43 -9.45 -14.49
CA VAL A 240 -5.47 -10.91 -14.25
C VAL A 240 -5.05 -11.68 -15.50
N GLY A 241 -4.16 -12.67 -15.34
CA GLY A 241 -3.60 -13.52 -16.39
C GLY A 241 -2.46 -12.92 -17.22
N LYS A 242 -2.06 -11.66 -16.99
CA LYS A 242 -1.02 -11.00 -17.81
C LYS A 242 0.38 -11.19 -17.22
N THR A 243 1.37 -11.42 -18.09
CA THR A 243 2.78 -11.49 -17.70
C THR A 243 3.35 -10.10 -17.41
N PHE A 244 4.36 -10.01 -16.54
CA PHE A 244 5.02 -8.74 -16.28
C PHE A 244 5.84 -8.30 -17.50
N LYS A 245 5.25 -7.44 -18.35
CA LYS A 245 5.89 -6.79 -19.50
C LYS A 245 5.49 -5.32 -19.50
N THR A 246 6.41 -4.41 -19.81
CA THR A 246 6.15 -2.96 -19.84
C THR A 246 4.95 -2.59 -20.71
N ALA A 247 4.75 -3.28 -21.85
CA ALA A 247 3.61 -3.04 -22.74
C ALA A 247 2.25 -3.53 -22.20
N GLN A 248 2.23 -4.36 -21.15
CA GLN A 248 1.03 -4.92 -20.53
C GLN A 248 0.64 -4.20 -19.23
N LEU A 249 1.45 -3.22 -18.80
CA LEU A 249 1.16 -2.37 -17.64
C LEU A 249 0.16 -1.29 -18.05
N GLY A 250 -1.00 -1.28 -17.38
CA GLY A 250 -1.96 -0.19 -17.49
C GLY A 250 -1.59 0.92 -16.51
N LEU A 251 -1.70 2.18 -16.92
CA LEU A 251 -1.57 3.30 -15.99
C LEU A 251 -2.73 3.26 -14.99
N LEU A 252 -2.41 3.39 -13.70
CA LEU A 252 -3.38 3.41 -12.61
C LEU A 252 -3.39 4.80 -11.97
N HIS A 253 -4.52 5.48 -12.05
CA HIS A 253 -4.72 6.71 -11.31
C HIS A 253 -5.25 6.38 -9.93
N VAL A 254 -4.51 6.79 -8.92
CA VAL A 254 -4.88 6.57 -7.54
C VAL A 254 -5.54 7.83 -7.00
N SER A 255 -6.71 7.67 -6.38
CA SER A 255 -7.47 8.77 -5.80
C SER A 255 -7.48 8.70 -4.28
N ASP A 256 -7.37 9.86 -3.64
CA ASP A 256 -7.55 10.05 -2.19
C ASP A 256 -9.02 10.30 -1.80
N VAL A 257 -9.92 10.32 -2.78
CA VAL A 257 -11.36 10.51 -2.56
C VAL A 257 -11.92 9.33 -1.77
N SER A 258 -12.58 9.65 -0.66
CA SER A 258 -13.26 8.65 0.16
C SER A 258 -14.48 8.09 -0.56
N ILE A 259 -14.55 6.77 -0.65
CA ILE A 259 -15.69 6.03 -1.18
C ILE A 259 -16.57 5.52 -0.04
N PHE A 260 -17.89 5.50 -0.27
CA PHE A 260 -18.87 5.06 0.72
C PHE A 260 -19.74 3.95 0.14
N PRO A 261 -20.01 2.88 0.90
CA PRO A 261 -20.94 1.86 0.45
C PRO A 261 -22.38 2.40 0.53
N GLN A 262 -23.17 2.04 -0.46
CA GLN A 262 -24.58 2.35 -0.56
C GLN A 262 -25.32 1.08 -0.99
N PHE A 263 -26.51 0.85 -0.45
CA PHE A 263 -27.26 -0.37 -0.74
C PHE A 263 -28.58 -0.04 -1.42
N PHE A 264 -28.93 -0.80 -2.44
CA PHE A 264 -30.18 -0.66 -3.18
C PHE A 264 -30.99 -1.95 -3.14
N ILE A 265 -32.19 -1.90 -2.57
CA ILE A 265 -33.05 -3.06 -2.35
C ILE A 265 -34.19 -3.06 -3.37
N LYS A 266 -34.23 -4.10 -4.21
CA LYS A 266 -35.29 -4.33 -5.22
C LYS A 266 -36.12 -5.55 -4.86
N LYS A 267 -37.41 -5.52 -5.20
CA LYS A 267 -38.27 -6.70 -5.20
C LYS A 267 -38.77 -6.95 -6.61
N ASN A 268 -38.36 -8.09 -7.16
CA ASN A 268 -38.98 -8.69 -8.33
C ASN A 268 -39.76 -9.93 -7.84
N SER A 269 -39.34 -11.13 -8.23
CA SER A 269 -39.81 -12.40 -7.66
C SER A 269 -39.18 -12.70 -6.29
N HIS A 270 -38.00 -12.14 -6.03
CA HIS A 270 -37.23 -12.26 -4.80
C HIS A 270 -36.71 -10.87 -4.39
N TYR A 271 -36.30 -10.72 -3.13
CA TYR A 271 -35.61 -9.51 -2.69
C TYR A 271 -34.15 -9.58 -3.09
N THR A 272 -33.66 -8.53 -3.74
CA THR A 272 -32.26 -8.40 -4.12
C THR A 272 -31.69 -7.15 -3.48
N ILE A 273 -30.68 -7.33 -2.63
CA ILE A 273 -29.89 -6.26 -2.04
C ILE A 273 -28.67 -6.06 -2.94
N GLN A 274 -28.59 -4.93 -3.64
CA GLN A 274 -27.48 -4.58 -4.53
C GLN A 274 -26.51 -3.67 -3.78
N ALA A 275 -25.23 -4.03 -3.72
CA ALA A 275 -24.20 -3.17 -3.18
C ALA A 275 -23.70 -2.20 -4.26
N GLN A 276 -23.63 -0.92 -3.90
CA GLN A 276 -23.18 0.17 -4.73
C GLN A 276 -22.06 0.92 -4.02
N VAL A 277 -21.19 1.55 -4.80
CA VAL A 277 -20.08 2.36 -4.34
C VAL A 277 -20.35 3.79 -4.73
N LYS A 278 -20.48 4.67 -3.73
CA LYS A 278 -20.66 6.10 -3.94
C LYS A 278 -19.31 6.79 -3.92
N VAL A 279 -18.95 7.40 -5.05
CA VAL A 279 -17.72 8.18 -5.24
C VAL A 279 -18.13 9.64 -5.51
N GLY A 280 -18.16 10.45 -4.45
CA GLY A 280 -18.67 11.82 -4.54
C GLY A 280 -20.15 11.87 -4.96
N ALA A 281 -20.41 12.34 -6.18
CA ALA A 281 -21.75 12.39 -6.78
C ALA A 281 -22.09 11.17 -7.66
N LEU A 282 -21.10 10.32 -7.96
CA LEU A 282 -21.27 9.15 -8.81
C LEU A 282 -21.66 7.93 -7.97
N GLU A 283 -22.63 7.16 -8.46
CA GLU A 283 -23.05 5.88 -7.87
C GLU A 283 -22.66 4.77 -8.85
N LEU A 284 -21.74 3.89 -8.44
CA LEU A 284 -21.23 2.76 -9.23
C LEU A 284 -21.72 1.44 -8.64
N SER A 285 -21.89 0.40 -9.45
CA SER A 285 -22.22 -0.94 -8.92
C SER A 285 -20.96 -1.59 -8.35
N LEU A 286 -21.07 -2.36 -7.27
CA LEU A 286 -19.93 -3.16 -6.79
C LEU A 286 -19.46 -4.17 -7.87
N SER A 287 -20.38 -4.62 -8.74
CA SER A 287 -20.07 -5.49 -9.88
C SER A 287 -19.20 -4.83 -10.96
N ASP A 288 -19.10 -3.50 -10.97
CA ASP A 288 -18.28 -2.75 -11.93
C ASP A 288 -16.80 -2.72 -11.51
N ASN A 289 -16.45 -3.36 -10.38
CA ASN A 289 -15.07 -3.44 -9.92
C ASN A 289 -14.23 -4.29 -10.89
N GLU A 290 -13.28 -3.66 -11.56
CA GLU A 290 -12.32 -4.32 -12.46
C GLU A 290 -11.19 -5.04 -11.69
N CYS A 291 -11.13 -4.86 -10.37
CA CYS A 291 -10.16 -5.50 -9.48
C CYS A 291 -10.76 -6.75 -8.82
N PRO A 292 -10.01 -7.86 -8.74
CA PRO A 292 -10.45 -9.05 -8.01
C PRO A 292 -10.44 -8.89 -6.48
N SER A 293 -9.80 -7.84 -5.97
CA SER A 293 -9.64 -7.57 -4.53
C SER A 293 -10.83 -6.80 -3.96
N THR A 294 -11.24 -7.15 -2.73
CA THR A 294 -12.24 -6.41 -1.94
C THR A 294 -11.70 -5.12 -1.35
N LEU A 295 -10.37 -5.02 -1.16
CA LEU A 295 -9.70 -3.86 -0.55
C LEU A 295 -9.68 -2.64 -1.47
N LEU A 296 -9.68 -2.89 -2.78
CA LEU A 296 -9.53 -1.87 -3.82
C LEU A 296 -10.75 -1.88 -4.72
N PHE A 297 -11.24 -0.68 -5.04
CA PHE A 297 -12.28 -0.51 -6.05
C PHE A 297 -11.65 0.17 -7.27
N LEU A 298 -11.55 -0.58 -8.38
CA LEU A 298 -10.99 -0.10 -9.65
C LEU A 298 -12.09 0.06 -10.68
N HIS A 299 -12.20 1.27 -11.24
CA HIS A 299 -13.14 1.56 -12.30
C HIS A 299 -12.54 2.61 -13.24
N ASN A 300 -12.51 2.35 -14.55
CA ASN A 300 -11.97 3.27 -15.57
C ASN A 300 -10.54 3.75 -15.26
N ASN A 301 -9.64 2.84 -14.89
CA ASN A 301 -8.26 3.13 -14.46
C ASN A 301 -8.14 4.03 -13.21
N GLN A 302 -9.22 4.34 -12.50
CA GLN A 302 -9.18 5.00 -11.20
C GLN A 302 -9.34 3.99 -10.08
N CYS A 303 -8.38 3.98 -9.15
CA CYS A 303 -8.36 3.09 -8.01
C CYS A 303 -8.68 3.86 -6.73
N TYR A 304 -9.60 3.30 -5.94
CA TYR A 304 -10.01 3.81 -4.65
C TYR A 304 -9.79 2.76 -3.56
N VAL A 305 -9.57 3.22 -2.34
CA VAL A 305 -9.40 2.37 -1.14
C VAL A 305 -10.52 2.66 -0.16
N TRP A 306 -11.07 1.61 0.45
CA TRP A 306 -12.08 1.74 1.48
C TRP A 306 -11.54 2.41 2.75
N LYS A 307 -12.41 3.12 3.47
CA LYS A 307 -12.03 3.83 4.70
C LYS A 307 -11.81 2.89 5.89
N SER A 308 -12.65 1.85 6.00
CA SER A 308 -12.76 1.01 7.20
C SER A 308 -12.74 -0.47 6.84
N LYS A 309 -12.23 -1.30 7.75
CA LYS A 309 -12.19 -2.76 7.57
C LYS A 309 -13.57 -3.41 7.59
N GLU A 310 -14.48 -2.86 8.39
CA GLU A 310 -15.87 -3.32 8.50
C GLU A 310 -16.59 -3.16 7.15
N VAL A 311 -16.27 -2.10 6.40
CA VAL A 311 -16.79 -1.89 5.05
C VAL A 311 -16.25 -2.94 4.09
N VAL A 312 -14.96 -3.28 4.16
CA VAL A 312 -14.35 -4.30 3.29
C VAL A 312 -15.00 -5.66 3.52
N GLN A 313 -15.16 -6.08 4.78
CA GLN A 313 -15.83 -7.33 5.14
C GLN A 313 -17.27 -7.34 4.64
N LEU A 314 -18.01 -6.25 4.87
CA LEU A 314 -19.37 -6.10 4.41
C LEU A 314 -19.46 -6.22 2.88
N MET A 315 -18.59 -5.55 2.12
CA MET A 315 -18.54 -5.66 0.65
C MET A 315 -18.17 -7.06 0.18
N GLU A 316 -17.33 -7.79 0.91
CA GLU A 316 -16.96 -9.16 0.60
C GLU A 316 -18.17 -10.11 0.60
N THR A 317 -19.15 -9.88 1.49
CA THR A 317 -20.40 -10.68 1.52
C THR A 317 -21.27 -10.55 0.27
N PHE A 318 -21.05 -9.52 -0.57
CA PHE A 318 -21.78 -9.28 -1.81
C PHE A 318 -21.06 -9.77 -3.05
N LEU A 319 -19.79 -10.18 -2.95
CA LEU A 319 -19.03 -10.70 -4.09
C LEU A 319 -19.40 -12.14 -4.45
N PRO A 320 -19.24 -12.56 -5.71
CA PRO A 320 -18.70 -11.80 -6.85
C PRO A 320 -19.72 -10.89 -7.55
N ASP A 321 -21.02 -11.19 -7.44
CA ASP A 321 -22.05 -10.56 -8.28
C ASP A 321 -22.43 -9.14 -7.85
N GLY A 322 -21.98 -8.68 -6.68
CA GLY A 322 -22.36 -7.42 -6.06
C GLY A 322 -23.79 -7.40 -5.53
N LYS A 323 -24.42 -8.57 -5.39
CA LYS A 323 -25.85 -8.71 -5.10
C LYS A 323 -26.09 -9.87 -4.15
N MET A 324 -26.96 -9.66 -3.17
CA MET A 324 -27.45 -10.69 -2.27
C MET A 324 -28.94 -10.92 -2.54
N VAL A 325 -29.30 -12.15 -2.90
CA VAL A 325 -30.69 -12.55 -3.19
C VAL A 325 -31.27 -13.29 -1.98
N LYS A 326 -32.46 -12.86 -1.53
CA LYS A 326 -33.19 -13.44 -0.40
C LYS A 326 -34.62 -13.80 -0.80
N SER A 327 -35.09 -14.92 -0.26
CA SER A 327 -36.47 -15.40 -0.48
C SER A 327 -37.50 -14.53 0.25
N LEU A 328 -38.77 -14.62 -0.15
CA LEU A 328 -39.86 -13.87 0.49
C LEU A 328 -40.03 -14.24 1.98
N ALA A 329 -39.85 -15.52 2.33
CA ALA A 329 -40.02 -16.01 3.70
C ALA A 329 -38.90 -15.53 4.63
N ALA A 330 -37.65 -15.53 4.17
CA ALA A 330 -36.49 -15.09 4.95
C ALA A 330 -36.32 -13.56 4.98
N TRP A 331 -37.16 -12.82 4.22
CA TRP A 331 -37.02 -11.37 4.10
C TRP A 331 -37.29 -10.63 5.41
N LYS A 332 -38.30 -11.05 6.17
CA LYS A 332 -38.66 -10.38 7.43
C LYS A 332 -37.51 -10.43 8.44
N GLU A 333 -36.89 -11.58 8.57
CA GLU A 333 -35.71 -11.81 9.42
C GLU A 333 -34.51 -11.03 8.90
N THR A 334 -34.19 -11.14 7.60
CA THR A 334 -33.07 -10.40 6.99
C THR A 334 -33.24 -8.88 7.11
N MET A 335 -34.47 -8.38 7.01
CA MET A 335 -34.77 -6.96 7.19
C MET A 335 -34.43 -6.52 8.61
N GLN A 336 -34.83 -7.30 9.62
CA GLN A 336 -34.62 -6.96 11.03
C GLN A 336 -33.16 -7.12 11.46
N GLU A 337 -32.51 -8.22 11.07
CA GLU A 337 -31.16 -8.55 11.54
C GLU A 337 -30.04 -7.91 10.70
N PHE A 338 -30.29 -7.61 9.43
CA PHE A 338 -29.26 -7.11 8.52
C PHE A 338 -29.57 -5.71 8.01
N VAL A 339 -30.72 -5.51 7.35
CA VAL A 339 -31.01 -4.23 6.65
C VAL A 339 -31.20 -3.05 7.60
N LEU A 340 -31.91 -3.25 8.72
CA LEU A 340 -32.13 -2.19 9.71
C LEU A 340 -30.80 -1.74 10.36
N PRO A 341 -29.98 -2.63 10.95
CA PRO A 341 -28.65 -2.27 11.45
C PRO A 341 -27.77 -1.58 10.39
N LEU A 342 -27.81 -2.08 9.15
CA LEU A 342 -27.07 -1.51 8.03
C LEU A 342 -27.49 -0.06 7.75
N SER A 343 -28.78 0.26 7.89
CA SER A 343 -29.32 1.60 7.63
C SER A 343 -28.95 2.66 8.65
N HIS A 344 -28.55 2.27 9.87
CA HIS A 344 -28.01 3.21 10.85
C HIS A 344 -26.63 3.73 10.45
N ASN A 345 -25.81 2.88 9.83
CA ASN A 345 -24.42 3.20 9.49
C ASN A 345 -24.22 3.62 8.02
N TYR A 346 -25.10 3.18 7.12
CA TYR A 346 -24.95 3.35 5.68
C TYR A 346 -26.24 3.77 4.98
N SER A 347 -26.10 4.38 3.81
CA SER A 347 -27.26 4.78 3.00
C SER A 347 -27.91 3.56 2.34
N VAL A 348 -29.14 3.25 2.75
CA VAL A 348 -29.95 2.18 2.17
C VAL A 348 -31.13 2.81 1.41
N ARG A 349 -31.23 2.51 0.12
CA ARG A 349 -32.35 2.91 -0.73
C ARG A 349 -33.19 1.70 -1.08
N PHE A 350 -34.50 1.87 -1.05
CA PHE A 350 -35.45 0.83 -1.46
C PHE A 350 -36.03 1.18 -2.82
N ASP A 351 -36.58 0.18 -3.51
CA ASP A 351 -37.40 0.42 -4.68
C ASP A 351 -38.74 1.06 -4.29
N LYS A 352 -39.31 1.91 -5.15
CA LYS A 352 -40.58 2.60 -4.89
C LYS A 352 -41.74 1.63 -4.62
N SER A 353 -41.70 0.44 -5.21
CA SER A 353 -42.69 -0.62 -4.96
C SER A 353 -42.68 -1.15 -3.52
N LEU A 354 -41.57 -0.97 -2.80
CA LEU A 354 -41.38 -1.43 -1.42
C LEU A 354 -41.57 -0.32 -0.40
N MET A 355 -41.60 0.94 -0.83
CA MET A 355 -41.68 2.10 0.05
C MET A 355 -43.11 2.60 0.21
N LYS A 356 -43.51 2.77 1.46
CA LYS A 356 -44.63 3.63 1.83
C LYS A 356 -44.07 4.80 2.63
N GLU A 357 -44.22 6.01 2.10
CA GLU A 357 -43.77 7.21 2.80
C GLU A 357 -44.90 7.78 3.65
N VAL A 358 -44.58 8.11 4.91
CA VAL A 358 -45.48 8.89 5.77
C VAL A 358 -44.72 10.10 6.27
N LYS A 359 -45.40 11.26 6.19
CA LYS A 359 -44.88 12.56 6.62
C LYS A 359 -45.75 13.12 7.73
N GLY A 360 -45.16 13.89 8.63
CA GLY A 360 -45.89 14.60 9.68
C GLY A 360 -46.28 13.75 10.89
N VAL A 361 -45.77 12.53 11.03
CA VAL A 361 -45.92 11.74 12.26
C VAL A 361 -45.27 12.50 13.41
N SER A 362 -45.97 12.58 14.54
CA SER A 362 -45.41 13.21 15.74
C SER A 362 -44.55 12.19 16.48
N PRO A 363 -43.28 12.50 16.80
CA PRO A 363 -42.48 11.61 17.64
C PRO A 363 -43.05 11.54 19.05
N GLU A 364 -42.88 10.39 19.70
CA GLU A 364 -42.95 10.26 21.15
C GLU A 364 -41.54 10.49 21.73
N PRO A 365 -41.27 11.62 22.40
CA PRO A 365 -39.97 11.88 22.99
C PRO A 365 -39.78 11.04 24.26
N ARG A 366 -38.61 10.41 24.38
CA ARG A 366 -38.14 9.67 25.55
C ARG A 366 -36.76 10.18 25.94
N ILE A 367 -36.39 9.98 27.20
CA ILE A 367 -35.05 10.31 27.71
C ILE A 367 -34.51 9.04 28.36
N ILE A 368 -33.38 8.56 27.87
CA ILE A 368 -32.62 7.50 28.49
C ILE A 368 -31.59 8.15 29.41
N LEU A 369 -31.59 7.74 30.67
CA LEU A 369 -30.65 8.20 31.68
C LEU A 369 -29.54 7.17 31.81
N THR A 370 -28.28 7.63 31.81
CA THR A 370 -27.12 6.76 31.97
C THR A 370 -26.10 7.42 32.87
N GLU A 371 -25.69 6.73 33.92
CA GLU A 371 -24.62 7.20 34.81
C GLU A 371 -23.25 6.90 34.17
N LYS A 372 -22.38 7.91 34.07
CA LYS A 372 -21.03 7.77 33.52
C LYS A 372 -20.03 8.47 34.44
N GLY A 373 -19.47 7.69 35.38
CA GLY A 373 -18.61 8.24 36.44
C GLY A 373 -19.43 9.10 37.40
N ASP A 374 -19.02 10.35 37.59
CA ASP A 374 -19.72 11.32 38.47
C ASP A 374 -20.82 12.12 37.76
N TYR A 375 -21.08 11.83 36.47
CA TYR A 375 -22.06 12.56 35.65
C TYR A 375 -23.29 11.71 35.31
N LEU A 376 -24.46 12.35 35.28
CA LEU A 376 -25.70 11.76 34.80
C LEU A 376 -25.95 12.23 33.36
N VAL A 377 -25.86 11.30 32.41
CA VAL A 377 -26.04 11.59 30.99
C VAL A 377 -27.50 11.39 30.60
N PHE A 378 -28.10 12.43 30.04
CA PHE A 378 -29.45 12.47 29.48
C PHE A 378 -29.34 12.29 27.97
N LYS A 379 -29.76 11.13 27.47
CA LYS A 379 -29.82 10.83 26.04
C LYS A 379 -31.27 10.94 25.55
N PRO A 380 -31.65 12.01 24.84
CA PRO A 380 -32.97 12.10 24.22
C PRO A 380 -33.08 11.06 23.10
N VAL A 381 -34.26 10.45 22.97
CA VAL A 381 -34.59 9.46 21.93
C VAL A 381 -36.00 9.74 21.44
N PHE A 382 -36.24 9.68 20.15
CA PHE A 382 -37.53 9.95 19.54
C PHE A 382 -38.11 8.67 18.97
N VAL A 383 -39.29 8.26 19.44
CA VAL A 383 -39.94 7.04 18.97
C VAL A 383 -40.99 7.38 17.92
N TYR A 384 -40.87 6.75 16.75
CA TYR A 384 -41.83 6.82 15.65
C TYR A 384 -42.42 5.43 15.42
N GLU A 385 -43.72 5.25 15.65
CA GLU A 385 -44.43 3.98 15.42
C GLU A 385 -43.70 2.75 16.04
N GLY A 386 -43.10 2.95 17.21
CA GLY A 386 -42.36 1.91 17.96
C GLY A 386 -40.86 1.78 17.64
N TYR A 387 -40.31 2.55 16.69
CA TYR A 387 -38.89 2.56 16.35
C TYR A 387 -38.19 3.79 16.88
N GLU A 388 -37.03 3.59 17.50
CA GLU A 388 -36.24 4.63 18.15
C GLU A 388 -35.30 5.31 17.15
N ALA A 389 -35.25 6.64 17.20
CA ALA A 389 -34.32 7.47 16.45
C ALA A 389 -33.56 8.40 17.39
N GLY A 390 -32.24 8.40 17.30
CA GLY A 390 -31.37 9.29 18.05
C GLY A 390 -31.35 10.71 17.48
N PRO A 391 -30.97 11.72 18.28
CA PRO A 391 -30.88 13.11 17.86
C PRO A 391 -29.88 13.33 16.71
N THR A 392 -28.86 12.48 16.60
CA THR A 392 -27.81 12.53 15.57
C THR A 392 -28.09 11.66 14.34
N ASP A 393 -29.14 10.82 14.38
CA ASP A 393 -29.50 9.95 13.27
C ASP A 393 -30.02 10.78 12.07
N GLY A 394 -30.09 10.15 10.88
CA GLY A 394 -30.58 10.78 9.66
C GLY A 394 -32.06 11.22 9.72
N ASP A 395 -32.53 11.89 8.66
CA ASP A 395 -33.88 12.50 8.59
C ASP A 395 -35.04 11.49 8.47
N GLN A 396 -34.74 10.21 8.30
CA GLN A 396 -35.73 9.18 7.98
C GLN A 396 -35.58 7.99 8.93
N VAL A 397 -36.72 7.48 9.41
CA VAL A 397 -36.81 6.23 10.17
C VAL A 397 -37.40 5.16 9.26
N LEU A 398 -36.72 4.04 9.15
CA LEU A 398 -37.16 2.90 8.35
C LEU A 398 -37.88 1.89 9.24
N ILE A 399 -39.15 1.64 8.96
CA ILE A 399 -40.00 0.76 9.75
C ILE A 399 -40.45 -0.41 8.87
N PRO A 400 -40.07 -1.66 9.20
CA PRO A 400 -40.49 -2.83 8.41
C PRO A 400 -42.00 -3.05 8.53
N GLN A 401 -42.70 -3.09 7.39
CA GLN A 401 -44.14 -3.39 7.32
C GLN A 401 -44.43 -4.52 6.35
N GLY A 402 -44.60 -5.74 6.89
CA GLY A 402 -44.92 -6.94 6.12
C GLY A 402 -43.85 -7.22 5.07
N GLU A 403 -44.17 -6.94 3.81
CA GLU A 403 -43.27 -7.13 2.66
C GLU A 403 -42.51 -5.85 2.24
N GLY A 404 -42.82 -4.69 2.82
CA GLY A 404 -42.21 -3.40 2.46
C GLY A 404 -41.57 -2.70 3.65
N VAL A 405 -41.17 -1.45 3.42
CA VAL A 405 -40.67 -0.52 4.43
C VAL A 405 -41.53 0.73 4.43
N LEU A 406 -41.99 1.10 5.62
CA LEU A 406 -42.57 2.40 5.89
C LEU A 406 -41.43 3.36 6.19
N VAL A 407 -41.23 4.35 5.32
CA VAL A 407 -40.25 5.41 5.51
C VAL A 407 -40.95 6.58 6.20
N VAL A 408 -40.69 6.74 7.49
CA VAL A 408 -41.24 7.85 8.28
C VAL A 408 -40.26 9.01 8.24
N HIS A 409 -40.68 10.14 7.68
CA HIS A 409 -39.88 11.36 7.73
C HIS A 409 -39.96 11.97 9.13
N ARG A 410 -38.80 12.12 9.77
CA ARG A 410 -38.72 12.67 11.12
C ARG A 410 -39.21 14.11 11.14
N ASN A 411 -39.98 14.44 12.16
CA ASN A 411 -40.46 15.79 12.39
C ASN A 411 -39.44 16.56 13.25
N LYS A 412 -38.35 17.01 12.60
CA LYS A 412 -37.25 17.72 13.26
C LYS A 412 -37.70 18.97 14.02
N GLU A 413 -38.72 19.68 13.54
CA GLU A 413 -39.25 20.85 14.24
C GLU A 413 -39.77 20.47 15.64
N LYS A 414 -40.52 19.36 15.75
CA LYS A 414 -41.02 18.87 17.05
C LYS A 414 -39.91 18.32 17.94
N GLU A 415 -38.94 17.64 17.34
CA GLU A 415 -37.76 17.15 18.06
C GLU A 415 -36.95 18.32 18.65
N GLU A 416 -36.72 19.37 17.87
CA GLU A 416 -35.97 20.56 18.30
C GLU A 416 -36.70 21.31 19.41
N ILE A 417 -38.03 21.45 19.33
CA ILE A 417 -38.84 22.03 20.42
C ILE A 417 -38.64 21.23 21.72
N PHE A 418 -38.57 19.90 21.63
CA PHE A 418 -38.32 19.06 22.81
C PHE A 418 -36.88 19.22 23.34
N LEU A 419 -35.88 19.25 22.47
CA LEU A 419 -34.48 19.46 22.85
C LEU A 419 -34.26 20.83 23.51
N GLN A 420 -34.89 21.88 22.99
CA GLN A 420 -34.86 23.22 23.59
C GLN A 420 -35.50 23.22 24.99
N ARG A 421 -36.63 22.52 25.16
CA ARG A 421 -37.24 22.34 26.48
C ARG A 421 -36.32 21.60 27.42
N LEU A 422 -35.70 20.51 26.98
CA LEU A 422 -34.74 19.72 27.77
C LEU A 422 -33.55 20.57 28.22
N ALA A 423 -32.95 21.33 27.31
CA ALA A 423 -31.85 22.24 27.61
C ALA A 423 -32.26 23.34 28.62
N SER A 424 -33.51 23.80 28.57
CA SER A 424 -34.02 24.83 29.48
C SER A 424 -34.33 24.34 30.91
N LEU A 425 -34.34 23.02 31.15
CA LEU A 425 -34.66 22.46 32.46
C LEU A 425 -33.56 22.70 33.49
N HIS A 426 -32.31 22.83 33.08
CA HIS A 426 -31.19 23.08 33.99
C HIS A 426 -30.09 23.92 33.33
N SER A 427 -29.66 24.99 34.00
CA SER A 427 -28.64 25.93 33.49
C SER A 427 -27.23 25.32 33.38
N GLY A 428 -26.99 24.19 34.04
CA GLY A 428 -25.73 23.46 34.01
C GLY A 428 -25.61 22.39 32.94
N PHE A 429 -26.65 22.16 32.12
CA PHE A 429 -26.58 21.13 31.08
C PHE A 429 -25.56 21.49 30.00
N VAL A 430 -24.59 20.60 29.79
CA VAL A 430 -23.62 20.69 28.71
C VAL A 430 -24.06 19.77 27.58
N ALA A 431 -24.33 20.34 26.40
CA ALA A 431 -24.70 19.56 25.22
C ALA A 431 -23.45 19.02 24.51
N ASN A 432 -23.38 17.69 24.36
CA ASN A 432 -22.37 17.03 23.54
C ASN A 432 -22.91 16.87 22.11
N ALA A 433 -22.34 17.62 21.16
CA ALA A 433 -22.79 17.63 19.77
C ALA A 433 -22.50 16.31 19.03
N GLU A 434 -21.50 15.53 19.45
CA GLU A 434 -21.13 14.26 18.80
C GLU A 434 -22.17 13.15 19.03
N ASP A 435 -22.70 13.06 20.26
CA ASP A 435 -23.65 12.00 20.65
C ASP A 435 -25.09 12.53 20.85
N GLY A 436 -25.29 13.84 20.78
CA GLY A 436 -26.57 14.51 21.04
C GLY A 436 -27.07 14.35 22.47
N THR A 437 -26.17 14.13 23.43
CA THR A 437 -26.49 13.92 24.86
C THR A 437 -26.29 15.20 25.67
N TYR A 438 -26.99 15.30 26.79
CA TYR A 438 -26.78 16.34 27.80
C TYR A 438 -26.18 15.72 29.06
N ALA A 439 -25.26 16.41 29.73
CA ALA A 439 -24.66 15.98 31.00
C ALA A 439 -24.62 17.13 32.02
#